data_AF-A0AAP5Z1T3-F1
#
_entry.id   AF-A0AAP5Z1T3-F1
#
_cell.length_a   1.000
_cell.length_b   1.000
_cell.length_c   1.000
_cell.angle_alpha   90.00
_cell.angle_beta   90.00
_cell.angle_gamma   90.00
#
_symmetry.space_group_name_H-M   'P 1'
#
loop_
_entity.id
_entity.type
_entity.pdbx_description
1 polymer ?
#
loop_
_entity_poly.entity_id
_entity_poly.type
_entity_poly.pdbx_seq_one_letter_code
_entity_poly.pdbx_strand_id
1 'polypeptide(L)'
;MKQKLLVTLLGLSALGASPVFAANTNVDLAEDAYIYGYSIDEAYKFFYHTAVENNYPLNRFQNIRALADDSYTAHPTINNDTLHLMGWLDVAAEPVIVSVPDMDEGRYWILH
;
A
#
# COMPACT_ATOMS: atom_id res chain seq x y z
N MET A 1 -70.71 14.38 -38.23
CA MET A 1 -70.93 15.28 -37.07
C MET A 1 -70.51 14.50 -35.82
N LYS A 2 -69.44 14.78 -35.07
CA LYS A 2 -68.74 16.03 -34.76
C LYS A 2 -67.22 15.76 -34.68
N GLN A 3 -66.42 16.65 -35.28
CA GLN A 3 -64.98 16.78 -35.02
C GLN A 3 -64.76 17.58 -33.73
N LYS A 4 -63.76 17.21 -32.92
CA LYS A 4 -62.76 18.12 -32.35
C LYS A 4 -61.43 17.38 -32.11
N LEU A 5 -60.46 17.74 -32.95
CA LEU A 5 -59.00 17.80 -32.74
C LEU A 5 -58.69 18.56 -31.41
N LEU A 6 -57.56 18.52 -30.68
CA LEU A 6 -56.15 18.20 -30.91
C LEU A 6 -55.39 18.44 -29.55
N VAL A 7 -54.13 17.98 -29.49
CA VAL A 7 -52.97 18.47 -28.68
C VAL A 7 -52.74 17.93 -27.26
N THR A 8 -51.89 16.90 -27.19
CA THR A 8 -50.60 16.81 -26.45
C THR A 8 -50.34 17.73 -25.25
N LEU A 9 -49.98 17.13 -24.11
CA LEU A 9 -48.73 17.49 -23.41
C LEU A 9 -48.19 16.28 -22.65
N LEU A 10 -47.11 15.70 -23.17
CA LEU A 10 -46.19 14.87 -22.39
C LEU A 10 -45.68 15.73 -21.23
N GLY A 11 -46.19 15.51 -20.02
CA GLY A 11 -45.53 15.94 -18.79
C GLY A 11 -44.57 14.86 -18.35
N LEU A 12 -43.47 14.68 -19.09
CA LEU A 12 -42.32 13.93 -18.62
C LEU A 12 -41.65 14.80 -17.53
N SER A 13 -42.15 14.73 -16.30
CA SER A 13 -41.38 15.17 -15.14
C SER A 13 -40.29 14.13 -14.90
N ALA A 14 -39.27 14.16 -15.76
CA ALA A 14 -37.93 13.88 -15.33
C ALA A 14 -37.64 14.86 -14.19
N LEU A 15 -37.91 14.43 -12.96
CA LEU A 15 -37.17 14.94 -11.83
C LEU A 15 -35.73 14.66 -12.19
N GLY A 16 -35.04 15.71 -12.66
CA GLY A 16 -33.62 15.67 -12.88
C GLY A 16 -33.00 15.12 -11.62
N ALA A 17 -32.31 13.99 -11.74
CA ALA A 17 -31.28 13.65 -10.79
C ALA A 17 -30.32 14.84 -10.80
N SER A 18 -30.44 15.70 -9.81
CA SER A 18 -29.54 16.83 -9.63
C SER A 18 -28.11 16.27 -9.64
N PRO A 19 -27.22 16.68 -10.57
CA PRO A 19 -25.86 16.16 -10.63
C PRO A 19 -25.01 16.58 -9.43
N VAL A 20 -25.56 17.42 -8.55
CA VAL A 20 -24.92 17.94 -7.33
C VAL A 20 -24.59 16.83 -6.32
N PHE A 21 -25.35 15.73 -6.26
CA PHE A 21 -25.01 14.58 -5.41
C PHE A 21 -24.08 13.56 -6.08
N ALA A 22 -24.06 13.50 -7.42
CA ALA A 22 -23.20 12.57 -8.16
C ALA A 22 -21.76 13.09 -8.33
N ALA A 23 -21.56 14.41 -8.32
CA ALA A 23 -20.23 15.01 -8.45
C ALA A 23 -19.37 14.81 -7.19
N ASN A 24 -19.97 14.90 -6.00
CA ASN A 24 -19.22 14.75 -4.74
C ASN A 24 -18.85 13.29 -4.45
N THR A 25 -19.75 12.36 -4.76
CA THR A 25 -19.55 10.92 -4.48
C THR A 25 -18.39 10.30 -5.24
N ASN A 26 -18.09 10.76 -6.46
CA ASN A 26 -16.92 10.28 -7.20
C ASN A 26 -15.59 10.81 -6.64
N VAL A 27 -15.58 12.02 -6.06
CA VAL A 27 -14.40 12.59 -5.39
C VAL A 27 -14.17 11.88 -4.07
N ASP A 28 -15.23 11.71 -3.27
CA ASP A 28 -15.18 10.98 -2.00
C ASP A 28 -14.73 9.52 -2.22
N LEU A 29 -15.26 8.83 -3.24
CA LEU A 29 -14.82 7.48 -3.60
C LEU A 29 -13.37 7.43 -4.10
N ALA A 30 -12.90 8.46 -4.79
CA ALA A 30 -11.51 8.54 -5.23
C ALA A 30 -10.56 8.79 -4.05
N GLU A 31 -10.96 9.60 -3.07
CA GLU A 31 -10.23 9.79 -1.81
C GLU A 31 -10.14 8.48 -1.03
N ASP A 32 -11.26 7.77 -0.85
CA ASP A 32 -11.29 6.47 -0.18
C ASP A 32 -10.43 5.43 -0.91
N ALA A 33 -10.51 5.39 -2.25
CA ALA A 33 -9.69 4.50 -3.06
C ALA A 33 -8.19 4.82 -2.95
N TYR A 34 -7.83 6.11 -2.88
CA TYR A 34 -6.45 6.53 -2.65
C TYR A 34 -5.98 6.13 -1.26
N ILE A 35 -6.75 6.39 -0.20
CA ILE A 35 -6.41 6.01 1.18
C ILE A 35 -6.27 4.49 1.30
N TYR A 36 -7.16 3.73 0.66
CA TYR A 36 -7.05 2.27 0.58
C TYR A 36 -5.74 1.83 -0.11
N GLY A 37 -5.37 2.48 -1.22
CA GLY A 37 -4.15 2.20 -1.96
C GLY A 37 -2.87 2.75 -1.32
N TYR A 38 -2.98 3.72 -0.41
CA TYR A 38 -1.85 4.49 0.11
C TYR A 38 -0.76 3.61 0.73
N SER A 39 -1.12 2.69 1.62
CA SER A 39 -0.13 1.82 2.25
C SER A 39 0.55 0.86 1.27
N ILE A 40 -0.15 0.44 0.21
CA ILE A 40 0.45 -0.39 -0.86
C ILE A 40 1.41 0.46 -1.70
N ASP A 41 1.02 1.69 -2.04
CA ASP A 41 1.83 2.63 -2.82
C ASP A 41 3.12 3.01 -2.07
N GLU A 42 3.02 3.37 -0.79
CA GLU A 42 4.18 3.68 0.04
C GLU A 42 5.09 2.47 0.26
N ALA A 43 4.53 1.28 0.47
CA ALA A 43 5.31 0.04 0.56
C ALA A 43 6.07 -0.25 -0.75
N TYR A 44 5.42 -0.06 -1.90
CA TYR A 44 6.05 -0.25 -3.20
C TYR A 44 7.14 0.79 -3.47
N LYS A 45 6.91 2.08 -3.15
CA LYS A 45 7.95 3.12 -3.25
C LYS A 45 9.16 2.79 -2.38
N PHE A 46 8.95 2.33 -1.15
CA PHE A 46 10.04 1.91 -0.27
C PHE A 46 10.81 0.71 -0.84
N PHE A 47 10.10 -0.33 -1.33
CA PHE A 47 10.72 -1.45 -2.02
C PHE A 47 11.53 -0.99 -3.25
N TYR A 48 10.99 -0.06 -4.04
CA TYR A 48 11.64 0.44 -5.24
C TYR A 48 12.94 1.19 -4.90
N HIS A 49 12.88 2.18 -4.00
CA HIS A 49 14.04 3.00 -3.63
C HIS A 49 15.08 2.23 -2.81
N THR A 50 14.69 1.16 -2.12
CA THR A 50 15.64 0.32 -1.39
C THR A 50 16.14 -0.82 -2.25
N ALA A 51 15.29 -1.77 -2.67
CA ALA A 51 15.68 -3.00 -3.36
C ALA A 51 15.96 -2.81 -4.85
N VAL A 52 15.04 -2.17 -5.59
CA VAL A 52 15.09 -2.14 -7.06
C VAL A 52 16.19 -1.21 -7.57
N GLU A 53 16.21 0.04 -7.14
CA GLU A 53 17.19 1.03 -7.62
C GLU A 53 18.63 0.67 -7.25
N ASN A 54 18.84 0.03 -6.09
CA ASN A 54 20.16 -0.43 -5.66
C ASN A 54 20.49 -1.86 -6.12
N ASN A 55 19.59 -2.49 -6.89
CA ASN A 55 19.75 -3.85 -7.39
C ASN A 55 20.13 -4.88 -6.30
N TYR A 56 19.46 -4.82 -5.16
CA TYR A 56 19.69 -5.78 -4.09
C TYR A 56 19.04 -7.12 -4.42
N PRO A 57 19.75 -8.25 -4.21
CA PRO A 57 19.21 -9.57 -4.51
C PRO A 57 18.08 -9.94 -3.52
N LEU A 58 16.97 -10.43 -4.07
CA LEU A 58 15.88 -11.01 -3.27
C LEU A 58 16.31 -12.35 -2.67
N ASN A 59 15.62 -12.79 -1.62
CA ASN A 59 15.91 -14.02 -0.89
C ASN A 59 17.33 -14.08 -0.30
N ARG A 60 17.91 -12.92 0.02
CA ARG A 60 19.23 -12.76 0.65
C ARG A 60 19.18 -11.64 1.70
N PHE A 61 20.00 -11.76 2.73
CA PHE A 61 20.11 -10.73 3.75
C PHE A 61 21.00 -9.56 3.32
N GLN A 62 20.51 -8.35 3.52
CA GLN A 62 21.28 -7.14 3.68
C GLN A 62 21.79 -7.08 5.13
N ASN A 63 23.11 -6.94 5.29
CA ASN A 63 23.75 -7.04 6.60
C ASN A 63 24.09 -5.65 7.13
N ILE A 64 23.48 -5.26 8.25
CA ILE A 64 23.98 -4.15 9.08
C ILE A 64 24.86 -4.78 10.15
N ARG A 65 26.17 -4.52 10.08
CA ARG A 65 27.16 -5.16 10.96
C ARG A 65 27.43 -4.38 12.24
N ALA A 66 26.82 -3.22 12.40
CA ALA A 66 26.95 -2.36 13.58
C ALA A 66 25.55 -2.01 14.10
N LEU A 67 25.47 -1.72 15.39
CA LEU A 67 24.28 -1.07 15.92
C LEU A 67 24.15 0.32 15.30
N ALA A 68 22.91 0.78 15.13
CA ALA A 68 22.67 2.09 14.56
C ALA A 68 23.07 3.19 15.56
N ASP A 69 23.89 4.12 15.10
CA ASP A 69 24.21 5.34 15.82
C ASP A 69 23.45 6.54 15.21
N ASP A 70 23.79 7.75 15.66
CA ASP A 70 23.19 9.00 15.20
C ASP A 70 23.51 9.32 13.72
N SER A 71 24.44 8.59 13.10
CA SER A 71 24.78 8.74 11.67
C SER A 71 23.95 7.86 10.74
N TYR A 72 23.25 6.85 11.28
CA TYR A 72 22.49 5.90 10.46
C TYR A 72 21.17 6.51 9.95
N THR A 73 21.02 6.58 8.62
CA THR A 73 19.88 7.26 7.96
C THR A 73 19.09 6.38 7.01
N ALA A 74 19.51 5.12 6.81
CA ALA A 74 18.89 4.24 5.83
C ALA A 74 17.49 3.74 6.24
N HIS A 75 17.22 3.64 7.55
CA HIS A 75 15.89 3.32 8.07
C HIS A 75 15.50 4.33 9.15
N PRO A 76 14.32 4.96 9.07
CA PRO A 76 13.87 5.93 10.07
C PRO A 76 13.78 5.29 11.46
N THR A 77 14.30 5.98 12.48
CA THR A 77 14.14 5.61 13.90
C THR A 77 14.49 4.16 14.23
N ILE A 78 15.53 3.63 13.60
CA ILE A 78 16.04 2.29 13.93
C ILE A 78 16.50 2.25 15.39
N ASN A 79 16.24 1.15 16.09
CA ASN A 79 16.68 1.01 17.47
C ASN A 79 18.18 0.74 17.57
N ASN A 80 18.78 1.10 18.70
CA ASN A 80 20.18 0.83 19.04
C ASN A 80 20.32 -0.35 20.03
N ASP A 81 19.25 -1.14 20.20
CA ASP A 81 19.20 -2.23 21.18
C ASP A 81 19.57 -3.58 20.56
N THR A 82 19.37 -3.72 19.24
CA THR A 82 19.48 -5.01 18.53
C THR A 82 20.25 -4.88 17.21
N LEU A 83 20.96 -5.95 16.84
CA LEU A 83 21.54 -6.09 15.51
C LEU A 83 20.45 -6.52 14.52
N HIS A 84 20.53 -6.02 13.28
CA HIS A 84 19.50 -6.24 12.27
C HIS A 84 20.04 -7.02 11.06
N LEU A 85 19.31 -8.07 10.68
CA LEU A 85 19.36 -8.69 9.36
C LEU A 85 18.05 -8.39 8.66
N MET A 86 18.13 -7.82 7.45
CA MET A 86 16.95 -7.40 6.69
C MET A 86 17.01 -7.96 5.28
N GLY A 87 15.88 -8.09 4.61
CA GLY A 87 15.82 -8.55 3.23
C GLY A 87 14.40 -8.64 2.72
N TRP A 88 14.27 -8.89 1.42
CA TRP A 88 12.99 -9.07 0.75
C TRP A 88 12.86 -10.53 0.32
N LEU A 89 11.77 -11.18 0.72
CA LEU A 89 11.44 -12.52 0.27
C LEU A 89 10.63 -12.47 -1.02
N ASP A 90 11.06 -13.24 -2.02
CA ASP A 90 10.32 -13.51 -3.24
C ASP A 90 9.96 -14.99 -3.29
N VAL A 91 8.67 -15.27 -3.15
CA VAL A 91 8.09 -16.62 -3.17
C VAL A 91 7.27 -16.88 -4.43
N ALA A 92 7.41 -16.03 -5.46
CA ALA A 92 6.59 -16.11 -6.66
C ALA A 92 6.82 -17.41 -7.45
N ALA A 93 8.08 -17.86 -7.54
CA ALA A 93 8.45 -19.07 -8.25
C ALA A 93 8.31 -20.33 -7.37
N GLU A 94 8.75 -20.25 -6.11
CA GLU A 94 8.76 -21.37 -5.16
C GLU A 94 8.86 -20.88 -3.71
N PRO A 95 8.55 -21.73 -2.71
CA PRO A 95 8.71 -21.38 -1.30
C PRO A 95 10.16 -21.07 -0.90
N VAL A 96 10.33 -20.19 0.08
CA VAL A 96 11.63 -19.83 0.65
C VAL A 96 11.68 -20.22 2.12
N ILE A 97 12.77 -20.85 2.54
CA ILE A 97 13.01 -21.24 3.94
C ILE A 97 13.98 -20.25 4.58
N VAL A 98 13.56 -19.66 5.70
CA VAL A 98 14.45 -18.91 6.60
C VAL A 98 14.80 -19.81 7.78
N SER A 99 16.08 -20.15 7.92
CA SER A 99 16.58 -20.97 9.03
C SER A 99 17.11 -20.07 10.14
N VAL A 100 16.53 -20.18 11.33
CA VAL A 100 17.00 -19.50 12.55
C VAL A 100 17.62 -20.54 13.46
N PRO A 101 18.89 -20.40 13.87
CA PRO A 101 19.52 -21.35 14.79
C PRO A 101 18.96 -21.19 16.21
N ASP A 102 19.22 -22.18 17.06
CA ASP A 102 18.98 -22.03 18.49
C ASP A 102 19.82 -20.87 19.04
N MET A 103 19.20 -20.07 19.91
CA MET A 103 19.80 -18.88 20.49
C MET A 103 20.14 -19.13 21.96
N ASP A 104 21.17 -18.43 22.47
CA ASP A 104 21.57 -18.49 23.87
C ASP A 104 20.40 -18.16 24.82
N GLU A 105 20.37 -18.80 25.99
CA GLU A 105 19.39 -18.50 27.03
C GLU A 105 19.45 -17.02 27.44
N GLY A 106 18.28 -16.38 27.56
CA GLY A 106 18.15 -14.98 27.95
C GLY A 106 18.39 -13.95 26.84
N ARG A 107 18.82 -14.37 25.63
CA ARG A 107 18.96 -13.47 24.47
C ARG A 107 17.62 -13.28 23.77
N TYR A 108 17.17 -12.03 23.66
CA TYR A 108 16.01 -11.68 22.84
C TYR A 108 16.34 -11.82 21.34
N TRP A 109 15.40 -12.37 20.58
CA TRP A 109 15.46 -12.46 19.12
C TRP A 109 14.05 -12.48 18.52
N ILE A 110 13.94 -12.07 17.26
CA ILE A 110 12.69 -12.04 16.50
C ILE A 110 12.98 -12.21 15.00
N LEU A 111 12.08 -12.89 14.30
CA LEU A 111 11.95 -12.84 12.84
C LEU A 111 10.61 -12.15 12.55
N HIS A 112 10.65 -11.00 11.88
CA HIS A 112 9.49 -10.19 11.51
C HIS A 112 9.41 -10.05 10.00
#